data_AF-K5VHA3-F1
#
_entry.id   AF-K5VHA3-F1
#
_cell.length_a   1.000
_cell.length_b   1.000
_cell.length_c   1.000
_cell.angle_alpha   90.00
_cell.angle_beta   90.00
_cell.angle_gamma   90.00
#
_symmetry.space_group_name_H-M   'P 1'
#
loop_
_entity.id
_entity.type
_entity.pdbx_description
1 polymer ?
#
loop_
_entity_poly.entity_id
_entity_poly.type
_entity_poly.pdbx_seq_one_letter_code
_entity_poly.pdbx_strand_id
1 'polypeptide(L)'
;NPPTTIRSWYDRSMKLDRQWRQAKAEEDYYRRGQAKPQIRTHTPNNTFVRPQPQRRDPNAMDVDTAAGPSRGPIKCYKCGKLGHMAKNCWSKAPARDVRTLDVDEQRDYWKRMFEEEQKNLKE
;
A
#
# COMPACT_ATOMS: atom_id res chain seq x y z
N ASN A 1 -9.74 4.97 33.00
CA ASN A 1 -8.26 5.00 33.16
C ASN A 1 -7.59 4.28 31.99
N PRO A 2 -6.60 4.90 31.33
CA PRO A 2 -5.80 4.24 30.31
C PRO A 2 -4.95 3.13 30.95
N PRO A 3 -4.71 2.02 30.24
CA PRO A 3 -3.88 0.95 30.76
C PRO A 3 -2.43 1.45 30.89
N THR A 4 -1.74 1.06 31.96
CA THR A 4 -0.37 1.53 32.26
C THR A 4 0.70 0.49 31.90
N THR A 5 0.29 -0.73 31.54
CA THR A 5 1.19 -1.84 31.22
C THR A 5 1.03 -2.27 29.76
N ILE A 6 2.13 -2.63 29.10
CA ILE A 6 2.14 -3.06 27.69
C ILE A 6 1.19 -4.22 27.39
N ARG A 7 1.10 -5.20 28.31
CA ARG A 7 0.16 -6.33 28.20
C ARG A 7 -1.29 -5.88 28.26
N SER A 8 -1.59 -4.91 29.11
CA SER A 8 -2.93 -4.35 29.25
C SER A 8 -3.34 -3.53 28.02
N TRP A 9 -2.40 -2.85 27.37
CA TRP A 9 -2.62 -2.23 26.05
C TRP A 9 -2.94 -3.28 24.98
N TYR A 10 -2.19 -4.38 24.95
CA TYR A 10 -2.41 -5.47 24.00
C TYR A 10 -3.78 -6.15 24.19
N ASP A 11 -4.14 -6.48 25.43
CA ASP A 11 -5.45 -7.09 25.72
C ASP A 11 -6.60 -6.11 25.39
N ARG A 12 -6.39 -4.82 25.61
CA ARG A 12 -7.37 -3.78 25.29
C ARG A 12 -7.53 -3.57 23.78
N SER A 13 -6.45 -3.57 23.02
CA SER A 13 -6.51 -3.45 21.56
C SER A 13 -7.22 -4.66 20.94
N MET A 14 -6.93 -5.87 21.41
CA MET A 14 -7.61 -7.10 20.98
C MET A 14 -9.12 -7.07 21.27
N LYS A 15 -9.54 -6.56 22.43
CA LYS A 15 -10.96 -6.39 22.75
C LYS A 15 -11.64 -5.39 21.83
N LEU A 16 -10.99 -4.25 21.57
CA LEU A 16 -11.54 -3.20 20.71
C LEU A 16 -11.70 -3.70 19.27
N ASP A 17 -10.70 -4.42 18.76
CA ASP A 17 -10.70 -5.02 17.43
C ASP A 17 -11.80 -6.08 17.26
N ARG A 18 -12.02 -6.90 18.29
CA ARG A 18 -13.16 -7.85 18.35
C ARG A 18 -14.50 -7.11 18.28
N GLN A 19 -14.67 -6.07 19.08
CA GLN A 19 -15.90 -5.26 19.10
C GLN A 19 -16.15 -4.59 17.75
N TRP A 20 -15.10 -4.06 17.12
CA TRP A 20 -15.20 -3.47 15.79
C TRP A 20 -15.65 -4.48 14.72
N ARG A 21 -15.08 -5.69 14.72
CA ARG A 21 -15.51 -6.74 13.78
C ARG A 21 -16.96 -7.17 14.02
N GLN A 22 -17.38 -7.26 15.28
CA GLN A 22 -18.78 -7.57 15.61
C GLN A 22 -19.73 -6.49 15.11
N ALA A 23 -19.41 -5.21 15.37
CA ALA A 23 -20.19 -4.08 14.89
C ALA A 23 -20.26 -4.02 13.35
N LYS A 24 -19.16 -4.34 12.65
CA LYS A 24 -19.15 -4.40 11.18
C LYS A 24 -19.98 -5.56 10.62
N ALA A 25 -19.92 -6.73 11.24
CA ALA A 25 -20.76 -7.86 10.86
C ALA A 25 -22.25 -7.54 11.04
N GLU A 26 -22.59 -6.83 12.12
CA GLU A 26 -23.95 -6.36 12.39
C GLU A 26 -24.40 -5.29 11.37
N GLU A 27 -23.55 -4.31 11.07
CA GLU A 27 -23.80 -3.31 10.02
C GLU A 27 -24.08 -3.98 8.67
N ASP A 28 -23.30 -5.00 8.30
CA ASP A 28 -23.49 -5.74 7.05
C ASP A 28 -24.73 -6.66 7.07
N TYR A 29 -25.14 -7.17 8.23
CA TYR A 29 -26.39 -7.91 8.38
C TYR A 29 -27.59 -7.01 8.10
N TYR A 30 -27.64 -5.84 8.74
CA TYR A 30 -28.71 -4.88 8.51
C TYR A 30 -28.63 -4.22 7.13
N ARG A 31 -27.43 -3.99 6.56
CA ARG A 31 -27.24 -3.46 5.18
C ARG A 31 -27.77 -4.43 4.12
N ARG A 32 -27.57 -5.74 4.30
CA ARG A 32 -28.09 -6.75 3.36
C ARG A 32 -29.62 -6.85 3.38
N GLY A 33 -30.26 -6.59 4.51
CA GLY A 33 -31.73 -6.53 4.61
C GLY A 33 -32.39 -5.39 3.83
N GLN A 34 -31.63 -4.36 3.42
CA GLN A 34 -32.12 -3.17 2.69
C GLN A 34 -31.74 -3.20 1.21
N ALA A 35 -30.93 -4.17 0.77
CA ALA A 35 -30.45 -4.26 -0.60
C ALA A 35 -31.56 -4.81 -1.51
N LYS A 36 -32.28 -3.92 -2.21
CA LYS A 36 -33.13 -4.32 -3.34
C LYS A 36 -32.25 -5.00 -4.41
N PRO A 37 -32.66 -6.13 -4.98
CA PRO A 37 -31.89 -6.81 -6.02
C PRO A 37 -31.84 -5.90 -7.27
N GLN A 38 -30.70 -5.27 -7.49
CA GLN A 38 -30.48 -4.45 -8.66
C GLN A 38 -30.17 -5.40 -9.83
N ILE A 39 -31.14 -5.60 -10.73
CA ILE A 39 -30.97 -6.37 -11.97
C ILE A 39 -29.80 -5.76 -12.73
N ARG A 40 -28.73 -6.53 -12.92
CA ARG A 40 -27.58 -6.13 -13.72
C ARG A 40 -27.94 -6.20 -15.19
N THR A 41 -28.41 -5.10 -15.75
CA THR A 41 -28.46 -4.93 -17.21
C THR A 41 -27.04 -4.61 -17.69
N HIS A 42 -26.47 -5.49 -18.51
CA HIS A 42 -25.23 -5.22 -19.23
C HIS A 42 -25.51 -4.19 -20.32
N THR A 43 -25.37 -2.90 -20.02
CA THR A 43 -25.39 -1.84 -21.04
C THR A 43 -23.96 -1.58 -21.52
N PRO A 44 -23.62 -1.86 -22.79
CA PRO A 44 -22.36 -1.42 -23.36
C PRO A 44 -22.58 -0.03 -23.93
N ASN A 45 -22.19 1.03 -23.22
CA ASN A 45 -21.92 2.31 -23.86
C ASN A 45 -20.92 3.12 -23.03
N ASN A 46 -19.69 3.10 -23.53
CA ASN A 46 -18.60 3.97 -23.14
C ASN A 46 -18.89 5.38 -23.67
N THR A 47 -19.45 6.23 -22.83
CA THR A 47 -19.41 7.67 -23.04
C THR A 47 -18.94 8.28 -21.74
N PHE A 48 -17.68 8.73 -21.73
CA PHE A 48 -17.06 9.42 -20.61
C PHE A 48 -17.76 10.77 -20.39
N VAL A 49 -18.90 10.75 -19.71
CA VAL A 49 -19.51 11.94 -19.13
C VAL A 49 -18.75 12.20 -17.84
N ARG A 50 -17.80 13.15 -17.89
CA ARG A 50 -17.15 13.70 -16.70
C ARG A 50 -18.26 14.20 -15.76
N PRO A 51 -18.47 13.61 -14.56
CA PRO A 51 -19.48 14.13 -13.66
C PRO A 51 -19.11 15.56 -13.30
N GLN A 52 -20.11 16.44 -13.28
CA GLN A 52 -19.99 17.81 -12.77
C GLN A 52 -19.25 17.82 -11.42
N PRO A 53 -18.53 18.90 -11.08
CA PRO A 53 -17.76 18.98 -9.84
C PRO A 53 -18.70 18.78 -8.65
N GLN A 54 -18.74 17.55 -8.14
CA GLN A 54 -19.40 17.25 -6.89
C GLN A 54 -18.72 18.11 -5.84
N ARG A 55 -19.54 18.81 -5.05
CA ARG A 55 -19.11 19.65 -3.93
C ARG A 55 -18.00 18.91 -3.18
N ARG A 56 -16.75 19.32 -3.41
CA ARG A 56 -15.59 18.71 -2.75
C ARG A 56 -15.73 19.07 -1.29
N ASP A 57 -15.73 18.05 -0.44
CA ASP A 57 -15.72 18.23 1.01
C ASP A 57 -14.53 19.16 1.36
N PRO A 58 -14.77 20.31 2.01
CA PRO A 58 -13.72 21.24 2.41
C PRO A 58 -12.62 20.60 3.28
N ASN A 59 -12.93 19.47 3.94
CA ASN A 59 -12.00 18.75 4.80
C ASN A 59 -11.38 17.51 4.13
N ALA A 60 -11.71 17.20 2.87
CA ALA A 60 -11.09 16.10 2.15
C ALA A 60 -9.70 16.51 1.66
N MET A 61 -8.66 15.84 2.17
CA MET A 61 -7.33 15.90 1.58
C MET A 61 -7.37 15.20 0.22
N ASP A 62 -7.11 15.93 -0.87
CA ASP A 62 -7.06 15.39 -2.23
C ASP A 62 -5.70 14.72 -2.49
N VAL A 63 -5.64 13.41 -2.24
CA VAL A 63 -4.44 12.58 -2.43
C VAL A 63 -4.12 12.39 -3.92
N ASP A 64 -5.12 12.48 -4.80
CA ASP A 64 -4.94 12.34 -6.24
C ASP A 64 -4.29 13.58 -6.85
N THR A 65 -4.61 14.77 -6.32
CA THR A 65 -4.02 16.04 -6.75
C THR A 65 -2.70 16.38 -6.04
N ALA A 66 -2.44 15.81 -4.85
CA ALA A 66 -1.14 15.88 -4.19
C ALA A 66 0.00 15.22 -5.01
N ALA A 67 -0.33 14.47 -6.06
CA ALA A 67 0.60 14.07 -7.11
C ALA A 67 0.85 15.20 -8.13
N GLY A 68 1.26 16.38 -7.64
CA GLY A 68 1.83 17.43 -8.49
C GLY A 68 3.03 16.93 -9.31
N PRO A 69 3.62 17.76 -10.20
CA PRO A 69 4.70 17.39 -11.14
C PRO A 69 6.03 16.96 -10.47
N SER A 70 6.04 16.67 -9.17
CA SER A 70 7.21 16.30 -8.38
C SER A 70 7.38 14.80 -8.16
N ARG A 71 6.70 13.94 -8.95
CA ARG A 71 7.20 12.56 -9.09
C ARG A 71 8.53 12.66 -9.83
N GLY A 72 9.63 12.54 -9.08
CA GLY A 72 10.99 12.59 -9.63
C GLY A 72 11.16 11.70 -10.86
N PRO A 73 12.23 11.92 -11.65
CA PRO A 73 12.42 11.24 -12.93
C PRO A 73 12.21 9.73 -12.80
N ILE A 74 11.44 9.17 -13.73
CA ILE A 74 11.04 7.77 -13.69
C ILE A 74 12.29 6.88 -13.61
N LYS A 75 12.40 6.12 -12.52
CA LYS A 75 13.46 5.14 -12.31
C LYS A 75 12.99 3.76 -12.75
N CYS A 76 13.84 3.05 -13.47
CA CYS A 76 13.59 1.68 -13.85
C CYS A 76 13.67 0.78 -12.63
N TYR A 77 12.57 0.09 -12.29
CA TYR A 77 12.53 -0.84 -11.16
C TYR A 77 13.43 -2.06 -11.35
N LYS A 78 13.86 -2.39 -12.59
CA LYS A 78 14.73 -3.53 -12.87
C LYS A 78 16.21 -3.21 -12.72
N CYS A 79 16.66 -2.06 -13.23
CA CYS A 79 18.10 -1.72 -13.29
C CYS A 79 18.48 -0.44 -12.55
N GLY A 80 17.52 0.29 -11.98
CA GLY A 80 17.73 1.53 -11.22
C GLY A 80 18.06 2.76 -12.07
N LYS A 81 18.26 2.63 -13.39
CA LYS A 81 18.55 3.76 -14.28
C LYS A 81 17.30 4.61 -14.55
N LEU A 82 17.48 5.92 -14.70
CA LEU A 82 16.40 6.85 -15.00
C LEU A 82 15.99 6.80 -16.48
N GLY A 83 14.81 7.31 -16.81
CA GLY A 83 14.35 7.55 -18.18
C GLY A 83 13.58 6.40 -18.84
N HIS A 84 13.38 5.27 -18.14
CA HIS A 84 12.54 4.18 -18.63
C HIS A 84 11.89 3.40 -17.49
N MET A 85 10.75 2.76 -17.78
CA MET A 85 10.07 1.85 -16.86
C MET A 85 10.62 0.42 -17.02
N ALA A 86 10.42 -0.46 -16.02
CA ALA A 86 10.90 -1.84 -16.05
C ALA A 86 10.46 -2.64 -17.31
N LYS A 87 9.29 -2.31 -17.88
CA LYS A 87 8.79 -2.89 -19.12
C LYS A 87 9.64 -2.57 -20.35
N ASN A 88 10.29 -1.40 -20.35
CA ASN A 88 11.13 -0.91 -21.45
C ASN A 88 12.61 -1.03 -21.10
N CYS A 89 12.98 -1.95 -20.22
CA CYS A 89 14.35 -2.08 -19.75
C CYS A 89 15.21 -2.88 -20.73
N TRP A 90 16.19 -2.21 -21.34
CA TRP A 90 17.16 -2.83 -22.25
C TRP A 90 18.32 -3.55 -21.53
N SER A 91 18.42 -3.47 -20.20
CA SER A 91 19.50 -4.13 -19.48
C SER A 91 19.22 -5.62 -19.27
N LYS A 92 20.20 -6.47 -19.58
CA LYS A 92 20.23 -7.89 -19.22
C LYS A 92 20.59 -8.14 -17.74
N ALA A 93 20.83 -7.08 -16.96
CA ALA A 93 21.18 -7.22 -15.55
C ALA A 93 20.06 -7.97 -14.80
N PRO A 94 20.40 -8.97 -13.97
CA PRO A 94 19.41 -9.55 -13.07
C PRO A 94 18.90 -8.44 -12.17
N ALA A 95 17.58 -8.40 -11.98
CA ALA A 95 16.97 -7.47 -11.06
C ALA A 95 17.68 -7.61 -9.71
N ARG A 96 18.16 -6.51 -9.12
CA ARG A 96 18.71 -6.51 -7.76
C ARG A 96 17.57 -6.60 -6.74
N ASP A 97 16.61 -7.48 -7.00
CA ASP A 97 15.45 -7.70 -6.16
C ASP A 97 15.83 -8.72 -5.11
N VAL A 98 15.96 -8.25 -3.86
CA VAL A 98 16.13 -9.12 -2.68
C VAL A 98 15.00 -10.16 -2.60
N ARG A 99 13.85 -9.89 -3.24
CA ARG A 99 12.69 -10.79 -3.34
C ARG A 99 12.92 -12.04 -4.20
N THR A 100 13.94 -12.04 -5.06
CA THR A 100 14.27 -13.20 -5.90
C THR A 100 15.44 -14.01 -5.36
N LEU A 101 16.10 -13.54 -4.29
CA LEU A 101 17.21 -14.24 -3.66
C LEU A 101 16.68 -15.36 -2.77
N ASP A 102 17.42 -16.46 -2.70
CA ASP A 102 17.15 -17.51 -1.72
C ASP A 102 17.35 -17.01 -0.28
N VAL A 103 16.74 -17.68 0.70
CA VAL A 103 16.84 -17.29 2.13
C VAL A 103 18.30 -17.25 2.58
N ASP A 104 19.13 -18.18 2.09
CA ASP A 104 20.55 -18.22 2.39
C ASP A 104 21.32 -17.05 1.75
N GLU A 105 20.99 -16.71 0.50
CA GLU A 105 21.57 -15.57 -0.21
C GLU A 105 21.17 -14.23 0.43
N GLN A 106 19.92 -14.10 0.86
CA GLN A 106 19.43 -12.92 1.58
C GLN A 106 20.20 -12.76 2.90
N ARG A 107 20.38 -13.84 3.67
CA ARG A 107 21.14 -13.81 4.94
C ARG A 107 22.58 -13.36 4.73
N ASP A 108 23.24 -13.85 3.70
CA ASP A 108 24.64 -13.49 3.40
C ASP A 108 24.77 -12.04 2.91
N TYR A 109 23.77 -11.55 2.17
CA TYR A 109 23.67 -10.13 1.80
C TYR A 109 23.57 -9.22 3.04
N TRP A 110 22.67 -9.53 3.99
CA TRP A 110 22.53 -8.74 5.21
C TRP A 110 23.77 -8.79 6.11
N LYS A 111 24.48 -9.92 6.17
CA LYS A 111 25.76 -10.03 6.88
C LYS A 111 26.84 -9.12 6.28
N ARG A 112 27.00 -9.13 4.96
CA ARG A 112 27.99 -8.28 4.27
C ARG A 112 27.70 -6.79 4.47
N MET A 113 26.44 -6.38 4.34
CA MET A 113 26.04 -5.00 4.57
C MET A 113 26.34 -4.55 6.00
N PHE A 114 26.07 -5.39 7.00
CA PHE A 114 26.34 -5.08 8.40
C PHE A 114 27.85 -5.00 8.69
N GLU A 115 28.64 -5.89 8.09
CA GLU A 115 30.10 -5.88 8.23
C GLU A 115 30.76 -4.65 7.56
N GLU A 116 30.30 -4.26 6.36
CA GLU A 116 30.75 -3.04 5.68
C GLU A 116 30.40 -1.79 6.49
N GLU A 117 29.20 -1.73 7.09
CA GLU A 117 28.79 -0.62 7.96
C GLU A 117 29.68 -0.52 9.22
N GLN A 118 29.96 -1.66 9.88
CA GLN A 118 30.86 -1.70 11.03
C GLN A 118 32.31 -1.34 10.67
N LYS A 119 32.75 -1.62 9.44
CA LYS A 119 34.07 -1.22 8.95
C LYS A 119 34.14 0.28 8.70
N ASN A 120 33.13 0.85 8.04
CA ASN A 120 33.04 2.29 7.75
C ASN A 120 32.87 3.15 9.01
N LEU A 121 32.41 2.57 10.14
CA LEU A 121 32.37 3.26 11.44
C LEU A 121 33.71 3.22 12.19
N LYS A 122 34.63 2.32 11.81
CA LYS A 122 35.93 2.14 12.49
C LYS A 122 37.10 2.80 11.74
N GLU A 123 36.88 3.22 10.50
CA GLU A 123 37.76 4.12 9.73
C GLU A 123 37.37 5.58 10.00
#